data_AF-A0A5C4J2M0-F1
#
_entry.id   AF-A0A5C4J2M0-F1
#
_cell.length_a   1.000
_cell.length_b   1.000
_cell.length_c   1.000
_cell.angle_alpha   90.00
_cell.angle_beta   90.00
_cell.angle_gamma   90.00
#
_symmetry.space_group_name_H-M   'P 1'
#
loop_
_entity.id
_entity.type
_entity.pdbx_description
1 polymer ?
#
loop_
_entity_poly.entity_id
_entity_poly.type
_entity_poly.pdbx_seq_one_letter_code
_entity_poly.pdbx_strand_id
1 'polypeptide(L)'
;MRGAVAAVQGEVTIADGSLREAIATFEDEDRFQLTAVLAATLAAVSALRGDTAEADRWLARAGRHRTHRLFEPWTRLCRAWTIAAHGSTTDAVTTAQDAADLARSHDLPVLEAVALYDTVRLSNGDRAKSLHARLADLATETNAPLIPLLADAAAALAHADREALCLTADALAARGHHLLACEAAFAAARVAATTTDRGATVVAMEHALELRSRCPDARTPLLSADGVTNHLTRREREVVLLATRHTSRQIAQRLGLSVNTVNNYLARCYTKLGVTGRTGLRTLLKNHPTSL
;
A
#
# COMPACT_ATOMS: atom_id res chain seq x y z
N MET A 1 -13.34 -7.62 -16.47
CA MET A 1 -12.52 -8.53 -15.62
C MET A 1 -11.01 -8.32 -15.78
N ARG A 2 -10.48 -8.10 -16.99
CA ARG A 2 -9.03 -7.85 -17.23
C ARG A 2 -8.40 -6.80 -16.31
N GLY A 3 -9.07 -5.66 -16.10
CA GLY A 3 -8.55 -4.59 -15.24
C GLY A 3 -8.38 -4.96 -13.76
N ALA A 4 -9.30 -5.74 -13.20
CA ALA A 4 -9.22 -6.19 -11.80
C ALA A 4 -8.09 -7.21 -11.60
N VAL A 5 -7.94 -8.14 -12.56
CA VAL A 5 -6.85 -9.13 -12.54
C VAL A 5 -5.49 -8.45 -12.67
N ALA A 6 -5.36 -7.51 -13.62
CA ALA A 6 -4.15 -6.73 -13.81
C ALA A 6 -3.78 -5.91 -12.56
N ALA A 7 -4.77 -5.34 -11.86
CA ALA A 7 -4.52 -4.60 -10.61
C ALA A 7 -3.93 -5.50 -9.51
N VAL A 8 -4.46 -6.72 -9.34
CA VAL A 8 -3.93 -7.71 -8.39
C VAL A 8 -2.54 -8.21 -8.79
N GLN A 9 -2.30 -8.34 -10.09
CA GLN A 9 -1.00 -8.72 -10.66
C GLN A 9 0.04 -7.60 -10.60
N GLY A 10 -0.32 -6.37 -10.21
CA GLY A 10 0.59 -5.23 -10.21
C GLY A 10 0.86 -4.61 -11.59
N GLU A 11 0.15 -5.07 -12.63
CA GLU A 11 0.19 -4.52 -13.99
C GLU A 11 -0.68 -3.24 -14.06
N VAL A 12 -0.33 -2.25 -13.24
CA VAL A 12 -1.15 -1.04 -12.99
C VAL A 12 -1.46 -0.23 -14.25
N THR A 13 -0.59 -0.27 -15.26
CA THR A 13 -0.82 0.39 -16.56
C THR A 13 -1.90 -0.33 -17.38
N ILE A 14 -1.90 -1.66 -17.39
CA ILE A 14 -2.94 -2.48 -18.05
C ILE A 14 -4.26 -2.36 -17.29
N ALA A 15 -4.20 -2.33 -15.96
CA ALA A 15 -5.34 -2.12 -15.09
C ALA A 15 -6.03 -0.78 -15.38
N ASP A 16 -5.26 0.31 -15.49
CA ASP A 16 -5.76 1.66 -15.80
C ASP A 16 -6.54 1.67 -17.11
N GLY A 17 -5.93 1.23 -18.22
CA GLY A 17 -6.58 1.21 -19.53
C GLY A 17 -7.87 0.37 -19.54
N SER A 18 -7.81 -0.84 -18.98
CA SER A 18 -8.96 -1.75 -18.95
C SER A 18 -10.11 -1.22 -18.07
N LEU A 19 -9.81 -0.51 -16.98
CA LEU A 19 -10.83 0.07 -16.10
C LEU A 19 -11.48 1.30 -16.74
N ARG A 20 -10.73 2.14 -17.46
CA ARG A 20 -11.30 3.27 -18.21
C ARG A 20 -12.27 2.80 -19.28
N GLU A 21 -11.88 1.79 -20.06
CA GLU A 21 -12.76 1.18 -21.07
C GLU A 21 -14.03 0.62 -20.43
N ALA A 22 -13.90 -0.09 -19.31
CA ALA A 22 -15.06 -0.61 -18.58
C ALA A 22 -15.99 0.52 -18.12
N ILE A 23 -15.45 1.57 -17.49
CA ILE A 23 -16.25 2.72 -17.03
C ILE A 23 -16.99 3.38 -18.20
N ALA A 24 -16.31 3.64 -19.32
CA ALA A 24 -16.92 4.24 -20.51
C ALA A 24 -18.08 3.38 -21.05
N THR A 25 -17.96 2.05 -20.97
CA THR A 25 -19.01 1.12 -21.41
C THR A 25 -20.25 1.17 -20.51
N PHE A 26 -20.09 1.44 -19.21
CA PHE A 26 -21.20 1.51 -18.26
C PHE A 26 -21.84 2.90 -18.16
N GLU A 27 -21.31 3.94 -18.82
CA GLU A 27 -21.89 5.30 -18.76
C GLU A 27 -23.32 5.35 -19.29
N ASP A 28 -23.68 4.49 -20.24
CA ASP A 28 -25.01 4.46 -20.86
C ASP A 28 -26.00 3.52 -20.15
N GLU A 29 -25.54 2.46 -19.47
CA GLU A 29 -26.40 1.52 -18.71
C GLU A 29 -25.70 0.95 -17.45
N ASP A 30 -25.69 1.71 -16.35
CA ASP A 30 -25.20 1.23 -15.05
C ASP A 30 -26.26 0.47 -14.25
N ARG A 31 -26.84 -0.58 -14.83
CA ARG A 31 -27.93 -1.35 -14.23
C ARG A 31 -27.54 -2.01 -12.90
N PHE A 32 -26.24 -2.25 -12.68
CA PHE A 32 -25.71 -2.95 -11.52
C PHE A 32 -24.93 -2.05 -10.54
N GLN A 33 -24.93 -0.72 -10.75
CA GLN A 33 -24.23 0.25 -9.90
C GLN A 33 -22.72 -0.04 -9.76
N LEU A 34 -22.09 -0.46 -10.87
CA LEU A 34 -20.68 -0.81 -10.95
C LEU A 34 -19.80 0.40 -11.26
N THR A 35 -20.35 1.51 -11.76
CA THR A 35 -19.54 2.70 -12.07
C THR A 35 -18.79 3.21 -10.85
N ALA A 36 -19.44 3.21 -9.68
CA ALA A 36 -18.82 3.66 -8.43
C ALA A 36 -17.61 2.80 -8.05
N VAL A 37 -17.78 1.47 -8.07
CA VAL A 37 -16.73 0.52 -7.65
C VAL A 37 -15.57 0.49 -8.66
N LEU A 38 -15.86 0.59 -9.96
CA LEU A 38 -14.84 0.68 -11.01
C LEU A 38 -14.05 1.98 -10.92
N ALA A 39 -14.73 3.12 -10.72
CA ALA A 39 -14.07 4.42 -10.52
C ALA A 39 -13.22 4.44 -9.25
N ALA A 40 -13.69 3.84 -8.15
CA ALA A 40 -12.90 3.70 -6.93
C ALA A 40 -11.67 2.82 -7.15
N THR A 41 -11.82 1.69 -7.87
CA THR A 41 -10.70 0.81 -8.21
C THR A 41 -9.67 1.54 -9.07
N LEU A 42 -10.11 2.33 -10.05
CA LEU A 42 -9.23 3.14 -10.88
C LEU A 42 -8.52 4.25 -10.08
N ALA A 43 -9.18 4.81 -9.07
CA ALA A 43 -8.54 5.72 -8.12
C ALA A 43 -7.39 5.04 -7.35
N ALA A 44 -7.61 3.82 -6.87
CA ALA A 44 -6.57 3.03 -6.21
C ALA A 44 -5.42 2.68 -7.17
N VAL A 45 -5.71 2.28 -8.41
CA VAL A 45 -4.67 2.02 -9.43
C VAL A 45 -3.86 3.28 -9.74
N SER A 46 -4.51 4.44 -9.85
CA SER A 46 -3.84 5.73 -10.04
C SER A 46 -2.94 6.08 -8.86
N ALA A 47 -3.43 5.81 -7.64
CA ALA A 47 -2.67 5.98 -6.40
C ALA A 47 -1.43 5.07 -6.39
N LEU A 48 -1.56 3.80 -6.77
CA LEU A 48 -0.45 2.85 -6.92
C LEU A 48 0.56 3.29 -7.99
N ARG A 49 0.17 4.08 -8.99
CA ARG A 49 1.10 4.68 -9.96
C ARG A 49 1.79 5.94 -9.44
N GLY A 50 1.33 6.48 -8.31
CA GLY A 50 1.77 7.75 -7.74
C GLY A 50 1.10 8.98 -8.36
N ASP A 51 0.09 8.80 -9.22
CA ASP A 51 -0.69 9.93 -9.78
C ASP A 51 -1.82 10.31 -8.82
N THR A 52 -1.47 11.15 -7.85
CA THR A 52 -2.42 11.62 -6.82
C THR A 52 -3.53 12.48 -7.40
N ALA A 53 -3.26 13.27 -8.44
CA ALA A 53 -4.28 14.13 -9.02
C ALA A 53 -5.34 13.30 -9.74
N GLU A 54 -4.91 12.27 -10.47
CA GLU A 54 -5.82 11.34 -11.12
C GLU A 54 -6.59 10.48 -10.12
N ALA A 55 -5.92 10.00 -9.06
CA ALA A 55 -6.56 9.26 -7.98
C ALA A 55 -7.72 10.07 -7.35
N ASP A 56 -7.50 11.36 -7.08
CA ASP A 56 -8.54 12.24 -6.52
C ASP A 56 -9.72 12.43 -7.48
N ARG A 57 -9.44 12.62 -8.79
CA ARG A 57 -10.50 12.76 -9.81
C ARG A 57 -11.41 11.54 -9.86
N TRP A 58 -10.82 10.34 -9.88
CA TRP A 58 -11.58 9.09 -9.94
C TRP A 58 -12.32 8.79 -8.64
N LEU A 59 -11.72 9.10 -7.48
CA LEU A 59 -12.40 8.95 -6.20
C LEU A 59 -13.58 9.92 -6.07
N ALA A 60 -13.42 11.17 -6.51
CA ALA A 60 -14.49 12.16 -6.55
C ALA A 60 -15.62 11.71 -7.50
N ARG A 61 -15.27 11.08 -8.64
CA ARG A 61 -16.26 10.50 -9.55
C ARG A 61 -17.00 9.33 -8.90
N ALA A 62 -16.30 8.42 -8.24
CA ALA A 62 -16.92 7.29 -7.53
C ALA A 62 -18.00 7.77 -6.54
N GLY A 63 -17.73 8.86 -5.80
CA GLY A 63 -18.66 9.46 -4.85
C GLY A 63 -19.92 10.10 -5.46
N ARG A 64 -20.01 10.25 -6.79
CA ARG A 64 -21.22 10.76 -7.47
C ARG A 64 -22.28 9.68 -7.69
N HIS A 65 -21.87 8.41 -7.60
CA HIS A 65 -22.73 7.27 -7.87
C HIS A 65 -23.07 6.54 -6.57
N ARG A 66 -24.26 5.94 -6.52
CA ARG A 66 -24.61 5.02 -5.43
C ARG A 66 -23.73 3.78 -5.52
N THR A 67 -23.27 3.30 -4.37
CA THR A 67 -22.50 2.05 -4.26
C THR A 67 -23.36 1.02 -3.53
N HIS A 68 -23.45 -0.18 -4.07
CA HIS A 68 -24.12 -1.28 -3.37
C HIS A 68 -23.38 -1.59 -2.06
N ARG A 69 -24.11 -1.92 -0.99
CA ARG A 69 -23.56 -2.18 0.36
C ARG A 69 -22.39 -3.17 0.36
N LEU A 70 -22.44 -4.18 -0.52
CA LEU A 70 -21.38 -5.19 -0.69
C LEU A 70 -20.04 -4.61 -1.20
N PHE A 71 -20.07 -3.48 -1.91
CA PHE A 71 -18.87 -2.82 -2.46
C PHE A 71 -18.40 -1.63 -1.62
N GLU A 72 -19.13 -1.27 -0.56
CA GLU A 72 -18.73 -0.17 0.32
C GLU A 72 -17.36 -0.40 0.98
N PRO A 73 -17.05 -1.59 1.53
CA PRO A 73 -15.72 -1.81 2.12
C PRO A 73 -14.60 -1.74 1.08
N TRP A 74 -14.83 -2.23 -0.15
CA TRP A 74 -13.85 -2.12 -1.24
C TRP A 74 -13.61 -0.67 -1.65
N THR A 75 -14.68 0.12 -1.77
CA THR A 75 -14.58 1.56 -2.09
C THR A 75 -13.85 2.32 -0.99
N ARG A 76 -14.08 1.96 0.28
CA ARG A 76 -13.37 2.50 1.43
C ARG A 76 -11.88 2.15 1.38
N LEU A 77 -11.53 0.92 1.03
CA LEU A 77 -10.15 0.48 0.87
C LEU A 77 -9.45 1.21 -0.27
N CYS A 78 -10.12 1.42 -1.40
CA CYS A 78 -9.59 2.23 -2.51
C CYS A 78 -9.28 3.66 -2.08
N ARG A 79 -10.16 4.27 -1.28
CA ARG A 79 -9.92 5.59 -0.68
C ARG A 79 -8.69 5.60 0.23
N ALA A 80 -8.44 4.54 1.00
CA ALA A 80 -7.25 4.43 1.84
C ALA A 80 -5.97 4.53 1.01
N TRP A 81 -5.90 3.85 -0.13
CA TRP A 81 -4.77 3.95 -1.06
C TRP A 81 -4.62 5.35 -1.67
N THR A 82 -5.71 6.02 -2.04
CA THR A 82 -5.66 7.42 -2.49
C THR A 82 -5.09 8.34 -1.40
N ILE A 83 -5.53 8.20 -0.15
CA ILE A 83 -5.01 8.97 1.00
C ILE A 83 -3.50 8.71 1.18
N ALA A 84 -3.09 7.45 1.09
CA ALA A 84 -1.68 7.06 1.23
C ALA A 84 -0.79 7.69 0.16
N ALA A 85 -1.26 7.79 -1.08
CA ALA A 85 -0.51 8.41 -2.16
C ALA A 85 -0.22 9.90 -1.95
N HIS A 86 -1.01 10.58 -1.11
CA HIS A 86 -0.74 11.95 -0.66
C HIS A 86 0.26 12.03 0.51
N GLY A 87 0.74 10.89 1.02
CA GLY A 87 1.67 10.78 2.14
C GLY A 87 1.01 10.71 3.52
N SER A 88 -0.33 10.77 3.61
CA SER A 88 -1.08 10.67 4.88
C SER A 88 -1.27 9.21 5.31
N THR A 89 -0.17 8.56 5.70
CA THR A 89 -0.17 7.13 6.04
C THR A 89 -1.05 6.76 7.26
N THR A 90 -1.18 7.65 8.24
CA THR A 90 -1.99 7.40 9.45
C THR A 90 -3.48 7.33 9.09
N ASP A 91 -3.97 8.34 8.36
CA ASP A 91 -5.36 8.39 7.92
C ASP A 91 -5.70 7.24 6.95
N ALA A 92 -4.74 6.86 6.10
CA ALA A 92 -4.87 5.71 5.20
C ALA A 92 -5.03 4.40 6.00
N VAL A 93 -4.18 4.17 6.99
CA VAL A 93 -4.26 2.99 7.88
C VAL A 93 -5.59 2.94 8.60
N THR A 94 -6.05 4.05 9.19
CA THR A 94 -7.37 4.11 9.85
C THR A 94 -8.49 3.79 8.86
N THR A 95 -8.46 4.39 7.67
CA THR A 95 -9.49 4.15 6.63
C THR A 95 -9.52 2.69 6.16
N ALA A 96 -8.36 2.04 6.06
CA ALA A 96 -8.27 0.62 5.70
C ALA A 96 -8.77 -0.31 6.83
N GLN A 97 -8.52 0.05 8.09
CA GLN A 97 -9.08 -0.66 9.24
C GLN A 97 -10.61 -0.56 9.27
N ASP A 98 -11.16 0.64 9.03
CA ASP A 98 -12.61 0.84 8.90
C ASP A 98 -13.20 -0.02 7.77
N ALA A 99 -12.46 -0.18 6.66
CA ALA A 99 -12.88 -1.08 5.57
C ALA A 99 -12.92 -2.55 6.02
N ALA A 100 -11.94 -3.00 6.80
CA ALA A 100 -11.93 -4.37 7.34
C ALA A 100 -13.11 -4.62 8.30
N ASP A 101 -13.38 -3.67 9.20
CA ASP A 101 -14.48 -3.80 10.15
C ASP A 101 -15.85 -3.72 9.46
N LEU A 102 -15.98 -2.90 8.41
CA LEU A 102 -17.18 -2.89 7.58
C LEU A 102 -17.37 -4.21 6.82
N ALA A 103 -16.30 -4.76 6.23
CA ALA A 103 -16.35 -6.07 5.56
C ALA A 103 -16.77 -7.18 6.51
N ARG A 104 -16.25 -7.18 7.75
CA ARG A 104 -16.68 -8.09 8.81
C ARG A 104 -18.17 -7.97 9.11
N SER A 105 -18.68 -6.74 9.26
CA SER A 105 -20.10 -6.48 9.52
C SER A 105 -21.04 -6.90 8.39
N HIS A 106 -20.48 -7.17 7.20
CA HIS A 106 -21.18 -7.62 6.01
C HIS A 106 -20.95 -9.11 5.70
N ASP A 107 -20.26 -9.84 6.59
CA ASP A 107 -19.88 -11.24 6.41
C ASP A 107 -19.10 -11.49 5.10
N LEU A 108 -18.15 -10.59 4.80
CA LEU A 108 -17.29 -10.65 3.61
C LEU A 108 -15.85 -11.03 3.98
N PRO A 109 -15.55 -12.30 4.34
CA PRO A 109 -14.27 -12.71 4.95
C PRO A 109 -13.07 -12.49 4.03
N VAL A 110 -13.23 -12.67 2.71
CA VAL A 110 -12.14 -12.40 1.76
C VAL A 110 -11.81 -10.90 1.71
N LEU A 111 -12.83 -10.04 1.74
CA LEU A 111 -12.63 -8.59 1.71
C LEU A 111 -12.10 -8.07 3.04
N GLU A 112 -12.52 -8.66 4.16
CA GLU A 112 -11.94 -8.41 5.47
C GLU A 112 -10.44 -8.74 5.47
N ALA A 113 -10.06 -9.94 5.01
CA ALA A 113 -8.66 -10.35 4.94
C ALA A 113 -7.83 -9.42 4.03
N VAL A 114 -8.36 -9.04 2.87
CA VAL A 114 -7.70 -8.08 1.96
C VAL A 114 -7.52 -6.72 2.64
N ALA A 115 -8.55 -6.18 3.30
CA ALA A 115 -8.46 -4.88 3.98
C ALA A 115 -7.52 -4.90 5.21
N LEU A 116 -7.49 -6.01 5.96
CA LEU A 116 -6.54 -6.21 7.04
C LEU A 116 -5.10 -6.25 6.52
N TYR A 117 -4.85 -7.01 5.44
CA TYR A 117 -3.52 -7.09 4.87
C TYR A 117 -3.10 -5.77 4.22
N ASP A 118 -4.00 -5.06 3.53
CA ASP A 118 -3.72 -3.72 3.02
C ASP A 118 -3.43 -2.71 4.14
N THR A 119 -4.03 -2.86 5.32
CA THR A 119 -3.63 -2.09 6.51
C THR A 119 -2.17 -2.35 6.88
N VAL A 120 -1.72 -3.61 6.81
CA VAL A 120 -0.30 -3.98 7.01
C VAL A 120 0.56 -3.33 5.92
N ARG A 121 0.16 -3.42 4.65
CA ARG A 121 0.88 -2.82 3.51
C ARG A 121 1.01 -1.30 3.62
N LEU A 122 -0.09 -0.60 3.89
CA LEU A 122 -0.16 0.85 4.05
C LEU A 122 0.66 1.37 5.23
N SER A 123 0.79 0.55 6.28
CA SER A 123 1.63 0.87 7.44
C SER A 123 3.11 0.51 7.24
N ASN A 124 3.51 0.03 6.07
CA ASN A 124 4.84 -0.53 5.80
C ASN A 124 5.23 -1.63 6.81
N GLY A 125 4.29 -2.54 7.11
CA GLY A 125 4.48 -3.67 8.02
C GLY A 125 4.26 -3.36 9.50
N ASP A 126 4.14 -2.09 9.91
CA ASP A 126 4.06 -1.70 11.32
C ASP A 126 2.84 -2.29 12.05
N ARG A 127 1.74 -2.53 11.33
CA ARG A 127 0.51 -3.17 11.87
C ARG A 127 0.52 -4.70 11.83
N ALA A 128 1.55 -5.33 11.26
CA ALA A 128 1.62 -6.79 11.12
C ALA A 128 1.43 -7.51 12.46
N LYS A 129 2.17 -7.09 13.50
CA LYS A 129 2.10 -7.67 14.86
C LYS A 129 0.69 -7.63 15.46
N SER A 130 -0.07 -6.58 15.21
CA SER A 130 -1.43 -6.44 15.76
C SER A 130 -2.51 -7.18 14.97
N LEU A 131 -2.24 -7.54 13.70
CA LEU A 131 -3.27 -8.03 12.79
C LEU A 131 -3.05 -9.47 12.32
N HIS A 132 -1.84 -10.03 12.44
CA HIS A 132 -1.57 -11.37 11.91
C HIS A 132 -2.42 -12.47 12.55
N ALA A 133 -2.77 -12.36 13.84
CA ALA A 133 -3.62 -13.33 14.53
C ALA A 133 -5.05 -13.34 13.94
N ARG A 134 -5.68 -12.17 13.74
CA ARG A 134 -7.02 -12.06 13.13
C ARG A 134 -7.03 -12.60 11.70
N LEU A 135 -5.95 -12.41 10.94
CA LEU A 135 -5.80 -13.00 9.61
C LEU A 135 -5.67 -14.53 9.66
N ALA A 136 -4.94 -15.06 10.64
CA ALA A 136 -4.82 -16.50 10.85
C ALA A 136 -6.18 -17.12 11.22
N ASP A 137 -6.95 -16.49 12.12
CA ASP A 137 -8.29 -16.94 12.49
C ASP A 137 -9.19 -17.04 11.24
N LEU A 138 -9.25 -15.98 10.43
CA LEU A 138 -10.00 -15.98 9.16
C LEU A 138 -9.55 -17.09 8.18
N ALA A 139 -8.25 -17.40 8.15
CA ALA A 139 -7.71 -18.46 7.30
C ALA A 139 -8.19 -19.85 7.74
N THR A 140 -8.41 -20.05 9.05
CA THR A 140 -8.97 -21.31 9.58
C THR A 140 -10.48 -21.42 9.38
N GLU A 141 -11.19 -20.29 9.41
CA GLU A 141 -12.66 -20.24 9.33
C GLU A 141 -13.18 -20.27 7.89
N THR A 142 -12.33 -19.97 6.89
CA THR A 142 -12.75 -19.81 5.49
C THR A 142 -11.91 -20.63 4.51
N ASN A 143 -12.56 -21.34 3.59
CA ASN A 143 -11.89 -22.10 2.52
C ASN A 143 -11.38 -21.24 1.33
N ALA A 144 -11.07 -19.96 1.56
CA ALA A 144 -10.64 -19.04 0.51
C ALA A 144 -9.11 -19.10 0.32
N PRO A 145 -8.59 -19.55 -0.84
CA PRO A 145 -7.15 -19.83 -1.00
C PRO A 145 -6.21 -18.65 -0.81
N LEU A 146 -6.72 -17.42 -0.92
CA LEU A 146 -5.93 -16.20 -0.72
C LEU A 146 -5.66 -15.91 0.76
N ILE A 147 -6.62 -16.20 1.65
CA ILE A 147 -6.55 -15.76 3.06
C ILE A 147 -5.32 -16.36 3.78
N PRO A 148 -4.99 -17.66 3.64
CA PRO A 148 -3.77 -18.22 4.22
C PRO A 148 -2.50 -17.48 3.78
N LEU A 149 -2.38 -17.12 2.50
CA LEU A 149 -1.21 -16.41 1.98
C LEU A 149 -1.06 -15.01 2.60
N LEU A 150 -2.18 -14.32 2.82
CA LEU A 150 -2.18 -13.02 3.49
C LEU A 150 -1.83 -13.15 4.97
N ALA A 151 -2.31 -14.21 5.63
CA ALA A 151 -1.97 -14.52 7.02
C ALA A 151 -0.49 -14.85 7.19
N ASP A 152 0.07 -15.71 6.34
CA ASP A 152 1.49 -16.08 6.34
C ASP A 152 2.36 -14.85 6.10
N ALA A 153 2.01 -14.02 5.11
CA ALA A 153 2.74 -12.79 4.83
C ALA A 153 2.72 -11.82 6.01
N ALA A 154 1.56 -11.65 6.67
CA ALA A 154 1.43 -10.80 7.84
C ALA A 154 2.22 -11.36 9.03
N ALA A 155 2.21 -12.67 9.26
CA ALA A 155 2.98 -13.32 10.31
C ALA A 155 4.50 -13.16 10.06
N ALA A 156 4.95 -13.39 8.83
CA ALA A 156 6.35 -13.26 8.45
C ALA A 156 6.85 -11.81 8.62
N LEU A 157 6.04 -10.81 8.26
CA LEU A 157 6.30 -9.39 8.55
C LEU A 157 6.34 -9.09 10.05
N ALA A 158 5.42 -9.65 10.83
CA ALA A 158 5.33 -9.42 12.28
C ALA A 158 6.57 -9.90 13.04
N HIS A 159 7.17 -10.99 12.56
CA HIS A 159 8.33 -11.64 13.19
C HIS A 159 9.65 -11.25 12.54
N ALA A 160 9.62 -10.45 11.47
CA ALA A 160 10.79 -10.19 10.62
C ALA A 160 11.48 -11.49 10.20
N ASP A 161 10.68 -12.49 9.80
CA ASP A 161 11.17 -13.81 9.39
C ASP A 161 11.50 -13.80 7.90
N ARG A 162 12.79 -13.72 7.58
CA ARG A 162 13.28 -13.68 6.19
C ARG A 162 12.86 -14.90 5.39
N GLU A 163 12.95 -16.10 5.96
CA GLU A 163 12.69 -17.34 5.24
C GLU A 163 11.20 -17.48 4.93
N ALA A 164 10.34 -17.21 5.92
CA ALA A 164 8.90 -17.19 5.73
C ALA A 164 8.46 -16.11 4.71
N LEU A 165 9.13 -14.95 4.69
CA LEU A 165 8.87 -13.91 3.69
C LEU A 165 9.21 -14.38 2.26
N CYS A 166 10.34 -15.08 2.06
CA CYS A 166 10.69 -15.66 0.76
C CYS A 166 9.66 -16.72 0.32
N LEU A 167 9.33 -17.67 1.21
CA LEU A 167 8.34 -18.71 0.92
C LEU A 167 6.97 -18.12 0.55
N THR A 168 6.56 -17.07 1.25
CA THR A 168 5.29 -16.40 0.96
C THR A 168 5.34 -15.62 -0.35
N ALA A 169 6.48 -15.00 -0.68
CA ALA A 169 6.68 -14.33 -1.96
C ALA A 169 6.51 -15.32 -3.13
N ASP A 170 7.15 -16.49 -3.05
CA ASP A 170 7.05 -17.54 -4.06
C ASP A 170 5.61 -18.07 -4.18
N ALA A 171 4.94 -18.32 -3.05
CA ALA A 171 3.56 -18.81 -3.03
C ALA A 171 2.56 -17.81 -3.63
N LEU A 172 2.73 -16.52 -3.37
CA LEU A 172 1.95 -15.44 -3.97
C LEU A 172 2.22 -15.32 -5.48
N ALA A 173 3.50 -15.40 -5.88
CA ALA A 173 3.91 -15.32 -7.28
C ALA A 173 3.32 -16.48 -8.11
N ALA A 174 3.34 -17.70 -7.57
CA ALA A 174 2.79 -18.89 -8.21
C ALA A 174 1.27 -18.80 -8.45
N ARG A 175 0.56 -17.94 -7.70
CA ARG A 175 -0.88 -17.70 -7.83
C ARG A 175 -1.26 -16.42 -8.56
N GLY A 176 -0.28 -15.71 -9.13
CA GLY A 176 -0.53 -14.49 -9.89
C GLY A 176 -0.60 -13.21 -9.04
N HIS A 177 -0.32 -13.25 -7.74
CA HIS A 177 -0.34 -12.08 -6.87
C HIS A 177 1.01 -11.35 -6.89
N HIS A 178 1.50 -10.97 -8.08
CA HIS A 178 2.89 -10.52 -8.24
C HIS A 178 3.24 -9.27 -7.45
N LEU A 179 2.28 -8.35 -7.27
CA LEU A 179 2.52 -7.14 -6.45
C LEU A 179 2.80 -7.51 -5.00
N LEU A 180 1.98 -8.40 -4.42
CA LEU A 180 2.14 -8.85 -3.03
C LEU A 180 3.40 -9.70 -2.88
N ALA A 181 3.72 -10.53 -3.87
CA ALA A 181 4.96 -11.30 -3.91
C ALA A 181 6.19 -10.37 -3.91
N CYS A 182 6.18 -9.33 -4.74
CA CYS A 182 7.24 -8.34 -4.80
C CYS A 182 7.42 -7.62 -3.46
N GLU A 183 6.32 -7.22 -2.81
CA GLU A 183 6.35 -6.61 -1.47
C GLU A 183 6.96 -7.53 -0.40
N ALA A 184 6.59 -8.81 -0.40
CA ALA A 184 7.14 -9.81 0.50
C ALA A 184 8.65 -10.04 0.25
N ALA A 185 9.08 -10.10 -1.00
CA ALA A 185 10.50 -10.23 -1.36
C ALA A 185 11.32 -8.99 -0.95
N PHE A 186 10.79 -7.78 -1.15
CA PHE A 186 11.43 -6.56 -0.64
C PHE A 186 11.51 -6.57 0.89
N ALA A 187 10.49 -7.07 1.57
CA ALA A 187 10.55 -7.24 3.01
C ALA A 187 11.63 -8.25 3.44
N ALA A 188 11.76 -9.38 2.74
CA ALA A 188 12.82 -10.36 2.99
C ALA A 188 14.21 -9.74 2.81
N ALA A 189 14.41 -8.98 1.73
CA ALA A 189 15.65 -8.26 1.45
C ALA A 189 16.00 -7.24 2.55
N ARG A 190 14.99 -6.51 3.07
CA ARG A 190 15.19 -5.60 4.21
C ARG A 190 15.62 -6.35 5.47
N VAL A 191 14.98 -7.47 5.79
CA VAL A 191 15.37 -8.29 6.95
C VAL A 191 16.81 -8.81 6.76
N ALA A 192 17.15 -9.32 5.58
CA ALA A 192 18.49 -9.79 5.26
C ALA A 192 19.55 -8.70 5.49
N ALA A 193 19.26 -7.47 5.05
CA ALA A 193 20.15 -6.32 5.20
C ALA A 193 20.41 -5.88 6.66
N THR A 194 19.60 -6.35 7.63
CA THR A 194 19.88 -6.13 9.07
C THR A 194 20.88 -7.13 9.65
N THR A 195 21.20 -8.19 8.91
CA THR A 195 22.16 -9.23 9.30
C THR A 195 23.56 -8.94 8.74
N THR A 196 24.58 -9.63 9.25
CA THR A 196 25.95 -9.53 8.73
C THR A 196 26.18 -10.36 7.45
N ASP A 197 25.18 -11.14 7.02
CA ASP A 197 25.28 -11.99 5.84
C ASP A 197 25.04 -11.20 4.55
N ARG A 198 26.14 -10.77 3.93
CA ARG A 198 26.12 -10.07 2.65
C ARG A 198 25.62 -10.94 1.51
N GLY A 199 25.90 -12.24 1.52
CA GLY A 199 25.46 -13.16 0.47
C GLY A 199 23.94 -13.28 0.47
N ALA A 200 23.35 -13.54 1.64
CA ALA A 200 21.90 -13.59 1.79
C ALA A 200 21.21 -12.26 1.41
N THR A 201 21.84 -11.12 1.73
CA THR A 201 21.31 -9.80 1.34
C THR A 201 21.28 -9.63 -0.17
N VAL A 202 22.35 -10.01 -0.88
CA VAL A 202 22.44 -9.91 -2.35
C VAL A 202 21.39 -10.81 -3.01
N VAL A 203 21.31 -12.07 -2.59
CA VAL A 203 20.34 -13.04 -3.15
C VAL A 203 18.90 -12.58 -2.93
N ALA A 204 18.57 -12.13 -1.72
CA ALA A 204 17.21 -11.65 -1.42
C ALA A 204 16.86 -10.38 -2.23
N MET A 205 17.82 -9.48 -2.43
CA MET A 205 17.61 -8.29 -3.25
C MET A 205 17.46 -8.63 -4.74
N GLU A 206 18.26 -9.56 -5.27
CA GLU A 206 18.16 -10.05 -6.65
C GLU A 206 16.76 -10.61 -6.94
N HIS A 207 16.26 -11.48 -6.06
CA HIS A 207 14.90 -12.01 -6.16
C HIS A 207 13.82 -10.92 -6.07
N ALA A 208 13.98 -9.94 -5.17
CA ALA A 208 13.06 -8.81 -5.08
C ALA A 208 13.03 -7.97 -6.37
N LEU A 209 14.19 -7.76 -7.00
CA LEU A 209 14.32 -7.04 -8.27
C LEU A 209 13.77 -7.83 -9.46
N GLU A 210 13.91 -9.15 -9.46
CA GLU A 210 13.26 -10.02 -10.45
C GLU A 210 11.74 -9.85 -10.40
N LEU A 211 11.12 -9.97 -9.22
CA LEU A 211 9.69 -9.74 -9.05
C LEU A 211 9.28 -8.29 -9.34
N ARG A 212 10.15 -7.32 -9.05
CA ARG A 212 9.94 -5.90 -9.36
C ARG A 212 9.77 -5.66 -10.86
N SER A 213 10.49 -6.40 -11.70
CA SER A 213 10.39 -6.28 -13.17
C SER A 213 8.97 -6.56 -13.70
N ARG A 214 8.16 -7.32 -12.95
CA ARG A 214 6.77 -7.66 -13.27
C ARG A 214 5.78 -6.59 -12.81
N CYS A 215 6.20 -5.66 -11.94
CA CYS A 215 5.40 -4.59 -11.37
C CYS A 215 6.14 -3.23 -11.44
N PRO A 216 6.67 -2.80 -12.61
CA PRO A 216 7.63 -1.70 -12.68
C PRO A 216 7.04 -0.34 -12.25
N ASP A 217 5.76 -0.13 -12.54
CA ASP A 217 5.06 1.13 -12.30
C ASP A 217 4.34 1.20 -10.95
N ALA A 218 4.25 0.08 -10.24
CA ALA A 218 3.54 0.02 -8.96
C ALA A 218 4.37 0.68 -7.85
N ARG A 219 3.71 1.41 -6.95
CA ARG A 219 4.30 2.08 -5.80
C ARG A 219 3.45 1.74 -4.58
N THR A 220 4.06 1.10 -3.59
CA THR A 220 3.42 0.78 -2.30
C THR A 220 4.43 0.88 -1.18
N PRO A 221 4.05 1.24 0.06
CA PRO A 221 5.03 1.49 1.12
C PRO A 221 6.07 0.38 1.32
N LEU A 222 5.66 -0.89 1.17
CA LEU A 222 6.52 -2.09 1.29
C LEU A 222 7.54 -2.27 0.15
N LEU A 223 7.39 -1.60 -0.99
CA LEU A 223 8.33 -1.64 -2.12
C LEU A 223 9.45 -0.60 -2.00
N SER A 224 9.54 0.13 -0.89
CA SER A 224 10.62 1.09 -0.66
C SER A 224 11.96 0.35 -0.56
N ALA A 225 12.66 0.24 -1.69
CA ALA A 225 13.92 -0.48 -1.84
C ALA A 225 15.09 0.21 -1.11
N ASP A 226 15.02 1.53 -0.99
CA ASP A 226 16.22 2.34 -0.88
C ASP A 226 16.80 2.46 0.53
N GLY A 227 16.21 1.83 1.56
CA GLY A 227 16.70 1.93 2.94
C GLY A 227 16.48 3.31 3.59
N VAL A 228 16.39 4.37 2.78
CA VAL A 228 16.27 5.78 3.19
C VAL A 228 15.16 5.97 4.21
N THR A 229 13.94 5.51 3.92
CA THR A 229 12.78 5.65 4.82
C THR A 229 12.67 4.52 5.84
N ASN A 230 13.51 3.50 5.78
CA ASN A 230 13.52 2.38 6.74
C ASN A 230 14.13 2.80 8.09
N HIS A 231 15.01 3.79 8.10
CA HIS A 231 15.56 4.38 9.33
C HIS A 231 14.61 5.37 10.04
N LEU A 232 13.46 5.64 9.42
CA LEU A 232 12.44 6.52 9.97
C LEU A 232 11.34 5.70 10.64
N THR A 233 10.93 6.16 11.83
CA THR A 233 9.68 5.70 12.43
C THR A 233 8.49 6.04 11.52
N ARG A 234 7.35 5.37 11.70
CA ARG A 234 6.13 5.63 10.93
C ARG A 234 5.79 7.13 10.87
N ARG A 235 5.84 7.81 12.01
CA ARG A 235 5.51 9.23 12.11
C ARG A 235 6.54 10.14 11.46
N GLU A 236 7.82 9.81 11.57
CA GLU A 236 8.88 10.53 10.87
C GLU A 236 8.73 10.40 9.34
N ARG A 237 8.44 9.20 8.86
CA ARG A 237 8.20 8.93 7.44
C ARG A 237 7.02 9.75 6.91
N GLU A 238 5.90 9.75 7.63
CA GLU A 238 4.72 10.55 7.27
C GLU A 238 5.05 12.05 7.19
N VAL A 239 5.77 12.60 8.18
CA VAL A 239 6.19 14.01 8.15
C VAL A 239 7.11 14.30 6.96
N VAL A 240 8.04 13.39 6.64
CA VAL A 240 8.96 13.49 5.50
C VAL A 240 8.20 13.47 4.16
N LEU A 241 7.28 12.54 3.99
CA LEU A 241 6.46 12.41 2.78
C LEU A 241 5.62 13.66 2.57
N LEU A 242 4.91 14.13 3.61
CA LEU A 242 4.11 15.36 3.53
C LEU A 242 4.98 16.61 3.28
N ALA A 243 6.22 16.63 3.78
CA ALA A 243 7.14 17.74 3.55
C ALA A 243 7.57 17.93 2.10
N THR A 244 7.38 16.93 1.24
CA THR A 244 7.64 17.08 -0.20
C THR A 244 6.65 18.01 -0.90
N ARG A 245 5.44 18.17 -0.34
CA ARG A 245 4.30 18.88 -0.97
C ARG A 245 3.69 19.98 -0.10
N HIS A 246 3.94 19.97 1.20
CA HIS A 246 3.29 20.86 2.16
C HIS A 246 4.30 21.65 2.99
N THR A 247 3.89 22.83 3.46
CA THR A 247 4.64 23.64 4.43
C THR A 247 4.52 23.06 5.85
N SER A 248 5.44 23.39 6.76
CA SER A 248 5.36 22.92 8.16
C SER A 248 4.03 23.33 8.84
N ARG A 249 3.44 24.48 8.47
CA ARG A 249 2.13 24.92 8.95
C ARG A 249 1.00 24.02 8.46
N GLN A 250 0.98 23.67 7.18
CA GLN A 250 -0.01 22.75 6.62
C GLN A 250 0.13 21.34 7.19
N ILE A 251 1.36 20.86 7.39
CA ILE A 251 1.62 19.57 8.03
C ILE A 251 1.11 19.58 9.48
N ALA A 252 1.43 20.63 10.23
CA ALA A 252 0.97 20.80 11.61
C ALA A 252 -0.56 20.72 11.71
N GLN A 253 -1.27 21.44 10.82
CA GLN A 253 -2.73 21.39 10.75
C GLN A 253 -3.26 19.98 10.42
N ARG A 254 -2.70 19.32 9.40
CA ARG A 254 -3.12 17.97 8.96
C ARG A 254 -2.91 16.93 10.05
N LEU A 255 -1.77 17.02 10.73
CA LEU A 255 -1.31 16.01 11.67
C LEU A 255 -1.75 16.28 13.12
N GLY A 256 -2.45 17.38 13.39
CA GLY A 256 -2.82 17.79 14.75
C GLY A 256 -1.61 18.12 15.63
N LEU A 257 -0.54 18.69 15.06
CA LEU A 257 0.72 19.00 15.74
C LEU A 257 0.97 20.51 15.79
N SER A 258 1.89 20.95 16.63
CA SER A 258 2.43 22.32 16.55
C SER A 258 3.43 22.44 15.40
N VAL A 259 3.60 23.65 14.84
CA VAL A 259 4.63 23.93 13.82
C VAL A 259 6.04 23.61 14.35
N ASN A 260 6.31 23.91 15.63
CA ASN A 260 7.59 23.59 16.27
C ASN A 260 7.82 22.08 16.34
N THR A 261 6.80 21.30 16.65
CA THR A 261 6.87 19.83 16.65
C THR A 261 7.21 19.30 15.25
N VAL A 262 6.58 19.83 14.21
CA VAL A 262 6.89 19.44 12.82
C VAL A 262 8.33 19.81 12.45
N ASN A 263 8.79 21.00 12.80
CA ASN A 263 10.17 21.43 12.54
C ASN A 263 11.18 20.54 13.28
N ASN A 264 10.88 20.13 14.51
CA ASN A 264 11.71 19.19 15.27
C ASN A 264 11.76 17.80 14.62
N TYR A 265 10.63 17.28 14.13
CA TYR A 265 10.63 16.05 13.34
C TYR A 265 11.50 16.17 12.10
N LEU A 266 11.34 17.25 11.32
CA LEU A 266 12.11 17.47 10.11
C LEU A 266 13.60 17.60 10.38
N ALA A 267 14.00 18.32 11.44
CA ALA A 267 15.40 18.43 11.83
C ALA A 267 16.02 17.07 12.14
N ARG A 268 15.33 16.22 12.92
CA ARG A 268 15.78 14.84 13.21
C ARG A 268 15.88 13.99 11.95
N CYS A 269 14.89 14.10 11.06
CA CYS A 269 14.89 13.37 9.79
C CYS A 269 16.04 13.81 8.89
N TYR A 270 16.31 15.11 8.77
CA TYR A 270 17.44 15.63 8.01
C TYR A 270 18.77 15.05 8.49
N THR A 271 18.98 14.97 9.81
CA THR A 271 20.15 14.32 10.39
C THR A 271 20.20 12.83 10.06
N LYS A 272 19.10 12.10 10.25
CA LYS A 272 19.04 10.65 9.96
C LYS A 272 19.29 10.31 8.49
N LEU A 273 18.83 11.17 7.59
CA LEU A 273 18.91 10.96 6.14
C LEU A 273 20.15 11.60 5.50
N GLY A 274 20.97 12.33 6.27
CA GLY A 274 22.16 13.01 5.77
C GLY A 274 21.86 14.12 4.75
N VAL A 275 20.69 14.77 4.82
CA VAL A 275 20.28 15.83 3.89
C VAL A 275 20.15 17.18 4.57
N THR A 276 20.40 18.26 3.83
CA THR A 276 20.23 19.62 4.30
C THR A 276 18.91 20.21 3.79
N GLY A 277 17.95 20.30 4.70
CA GLY A 277 16.68 20.98 4.43
C GLY A 277 15.78 20.28 3.41
N ARG A 278 14.74 21.02 3.00
CA ARG A 278 13.64 20.49 2.19
C ARG A 278 14.06 20.16 0.76
N THR A 279 15.00 20.91 0.18
CA THR A 279 15.52 20.68 -1.16
C THR A 279 16.35 19.41 -1.23
N GLY A 280 17.23 19.19 -0.24
CA GLY A 280 17.98 17.94 -0.11
C GLY A 280 17.06 16.73 0.04
N LEU A 281 16.04 16.86 0.91
CA LEU A 281 15.01 15.83 1.07
C LEU A 281 14.28 15.51 -0.24
N ARG A 282 13.80 16.52 -0.98
CA ARG A 282 13.10 16.31 -2.26
C ARG A 282 14.00 15.66 -3.30
N THR A 283 15.29 15.97 -3.30
CA THR A 283 16.26 15.39 -4.24
C THR A 283 16.49 13.92 -3.91
N LEU A 284 16.71 13.60 -2.63
CA LEU A 284 16.86 12.24 -2.15
C LEU A 284 15.66 11.37 -2.53
N LEU A 285 14.44 11.83 -2.27
CA LEU A 285 13.20 11.11 -2.56
C LEU A 285 12.85 11.04 -4.06
N LYS A 286 13.45 11.89 -4.91
CA LYS A 286 13.31 11.79 -6.37
C LYS A 286 14.26 10.75 -6.96
N ASN A 287 15.49 10.71 -6.45
CA ASN A 287 16.53 9.78 -6.89
C ASN A 287 16.27 8.36 -6.36
N HIS A 288 15.52 8.28 -5.27
CA HIS A 288 15.00 7.07 -4.65
C HIS A 288 13.48 7.21 -4.57
N PRO A 289 12.73 6.93 -5.66
CA PRO A 289 11.30 7.16 -5.71
C PRO A 289 10.64 6.38 -4.58
N THR A 290 10.41 7.05 -3.46
CA THR A 290 9.82 6.45 -2.28
C THR A 290 8.44 5.97 -2.65
N SER A 291 8.18 4.73 -2.32
CA SER A 291 6.90 4.12 -2.55
C SER A 291 5.90 4.71 -1.55
N LEU A 292 4.94 5.49 -2.07
CA LEU A 292 3.84 6.25 -1.43
C LEU A 292 4.16 6.96 -0.10
#